data_AF-A0A9W7KTN6-F1
#
_entry.id   AF-A0A9W7KTN6-F1
#
_cell.length_a   1.000
_cell.length_b   1.000
_cell.length_c   1.000
_cell.angle_alpha   90.00
_cell.angle_beta   90.00
_cell.angle_gamma   90.00
#
_symmetry.space_group_name_H-M   'P 1'
#
loop_
_entity.id
_entity.type
_entity.pdbx_description
1 polymer ?
#
loop_
_entity_poly.entity_id
_entity_poly.type
_entity_poly.pdbx_seq_one_letter_code
_entity_poly.pdbx_strand_id
1 'polypeptide(L)'
;MAFSSFAHIPDLQSLEFAVVLREEGNGEDIVSRMLPMSRIVPGEIKERERPKKTVAPISTKEPCVRPECMANRNRIQEMQDTNDAVREQLEDVEIGIRQLMAKLEGIDKSNKVNDQQNEELEGNLSTLDQQIGLLEIEAEEGNRTKRDLYKKIEQEKSAIAHFEKLTNSRNQQRLQALKSNQNELVFNPRSHKSSSSAYDKVSVRSLDMWDSNWGGSPTKQTEFLASTIRPKTTPGRVFKMPTPKYLEKVQAVGGGGQSRPKSSAGTMRVRKAPMSRPKSQQGTRPKSGGRV
;
A
#
# COMPACT_ATOMS: atom_id res chain seq x y z
N MET A 1 36.70 57.20 -2.10
CA MET A 1 35.30 57.67 -2.08
C MET A 1 34.98 58.21 -3.46
N ALA A 2 34.15 57.52 -4.24
CA ALA A 2 33.75 57.97 -5.57
C ALA A 2 32.45 58.78 -5.43
N PHE A 3 32.51 60.07 -5.71
CA PHE A 3 31.34 60.94 -5.73
C PHE A 3 30.58 60.70 -7.03
N SER A 4 29.36 60.17 -6.92
CA SER A 4 28.44 60.00 -8.05
C SER A 4 28.10 61.35 -8.67
N SER A 5 28.25 61.46 -9.98
CA SER A 5 28.03 62.67 -10.80
C SER A 5 26.56 63.12 -10.88
N PHE A 6 25.67 62.63 -10.01
CA PHE A 6 24.26 63.02 -9.98
C PHE A 6 23.88 63.90 -8.78
N ALA A 7 24.84 64.25 -7.92
CA ALA A 7 24.56 65.02 -6.69
C ALA A 7 24.22 66.51 -6.90
N HIS A 8 24.25 67.02 -8.14
CA HIS A 8 24.13 68.46 -8.42
C HIS A 8 22.84 68.85 -9.15
N ILE A 9 21.86 67.96 -9.31
CA ILE A 9 20.54 68.31 -9.85
C ILE A 9 19.62 68.63 -8.66
N PRO A 10 19.39 69.92 -8.32
CA PRO A 10 18.34 70.28 -7.39
C PRO A 10 17.00 69.83 -7.99
N ASP A 11 16.11 69.26 -7.18
CA ASP A 11 14.79 68.69 -7.54
C ASP A 11 14.73 67.23 -8.04
N LEU A 12 15.76 66.41 -7.75
CA LEU A 12 15.72 64.95 -7.97
C LEU A 12 14.73 64.16 -7.08
N GLN A 13 13.99 64.82 -6.18
CA GLN A 13 13.20 64.12 -5.16
C GLN A 13 11.97 63.37 -5.70
N SER A 14 11.58 63.59 -6.97
CA SER A 14 10.48 62.85 -7.60
C SER A 14 10.71 62.66 -9.11
N LEU A 15 11.59 61.74 -9.49
CA LEU A 15 11.68 61.25 -10.86
C LEU A 15 10.69 60.09 -11.08
N GLU A 16 9.66 60.32 -11.90
CA GLU A 16 8.73 59.30 -12.35
C GLU A 16 9.12 58.81 -13.75
N PHE A 17 9.28 57.50 -13.91
CA PHE A 17 9.60 56.86 -15.19
C PHE A 17 8.47 55.92 -15.60
N ALA A 18 7.89 56.14 -16.78
CA ALA A 18 6.92 55.22 -17.36
C ALA A 18 7.66 54.08 -18.09
N VAL A 19 7.52 52.85 -17.60
CA VAL A 19 8.14 51.66 -18.20
C VAL A 19 7.05 50.80 -18.82
N VAL A 20 7.12 50.58 -20.14
CA VAL A 20 6.25 49.64 -20.85
C VAL A 20 6.99 48.32 -21.02
N LEU A 21 6.53 47.29 -20.34
CA LEU A 21 7.11 45.94 -20.43
C LEU A 21 6.46 45.19 -21.60
N ARG A 22 7.27 44.44 -22.34
CA ARG A 22 6.83 43.70 -23.54
C ARG A 22 6.21 42.34 -23.21
N GLU A 23 6.34 41.88 -21.97
CA GLU A 23 5.86 40.57 -21.52
C GLU A 23 4.63 40.76 -20.63
N GLU A 24 3.51 40.16 -21.04
CA GLU A 24 2.28 40.11 -20.27
C GLU A 24 2.43 39.04 -19.18
N GLY A 25 2.57 39.46 -17.92
CA GLY A 25 2.32 38.55 -16.79
C GLY A 25 3.20 38.65 -15.56
N ASN A 26 4.37 39.31 -15.58
CA ASN A 26 5.26 39.37 -14.39
C ASN A 26 6.11 40.65 -14.31
N GLY A 27 5.55 41.76 -14.79
CA GLY A 27 6.32 42.98 -14.94
C GLY A 27 6.79 43.59 -13.62
N GLU A 28 5.96 43.50 -12.58
CA GLU A 28 6.24 44.08 -11.26
C GLU A 28 7.38 43.35 -10.54
N ASP A 29 7.45 42.02 -10.67
CA ASP A 29 8.54 41.19 -10.11
C ASP A 29 9.89 41.48 -10.76
N ILE A 30 9.91 41.77 -12.05
CA ILE A 30 11.14 42.12 -12.77
C ILE A 30 11.60 43.53 -12.38
N VAL A 31 10.67 44.50 -12.32
CA VAL A 31 10.99 45.88 -11.95
C VAL A 31 11.44 45.98 -10.49
N SER A 32 10.80 45.25 -9.58
CA SER A 32 11.20 45.21 -8.16
C SER A 32 12.58 44.58 -7.94
N ARG A 33 12.97 43.58 -8.75
CA ARG A 33 14.34 43.03 -8.75
C ARG A 33 15.39 44.01 -9.27
N MET A 34 15.06 44.80 -10.29
CA MET A 34 16.00 45.76 -10.87
C MET A 34 16.11 47.07 -10.08
N LEU A 35 15.02 47.52 -9.44
CA LEU A 35 14.93 48.79 -8.72
C LEU A 35 14.30 48.58 -7.33
N PRO A 36 15.04 47.98 -6.37
CA PRO A 36 14.50 47.55 -5.07
C PRO A 36 14.06 48.70 -4.15
N MET A 37 14.48 49.93 -4.43
CA MET A 37 14.12 51.13 -3.65
C MET A 37 12.99 51.94 -4.29
N SER A 38 12.47 51.50 -5.45
CA SER A 38 11.40 52.21 -6.15
C SER A 38 10.03 51.72 -5.69
N ARG A 39 9.09 52.66 -5.50
CA ARG A 39 7.69 52.33 -5.23
C ARG A 39 6.95 52.26 -6.57
N ILE A 40 6.49 51.06 -6.94
CA ILE A 40 5.66 50.86 -8.13
C ILE A 40 4.27 51.40 -7.82
N VAL A 41 3.82 52.42 -8.55
CA VAL A 41 2.44 52.92 -8.51
C VAL A 41 1.74 52.39 -9.77
N PRO A 42 0.73 51.51 -9.65
CA PRO A 42 -0.03 51.03 -10.79
C PRO A 42 -0.73 52.21 -11.47
N GLY A 43 -0.28 52.57 -12.67
CA GLY A 43 -0.91 53.61 -13.48
C GLY A 43 -2.20 53.09 -14.13
N GLU A 44 -3.11 54.00 -14.46
CA GLU A 44 -4.27 53.68 -15.29
C GLU A 44 -3.80 53.15 -16.65
N ILE A 45 -4.30 51.99 -17.05
CA ILE A 45 -4.01 51.37 -18.34
C ILE A 45 -4.60 52.26 -19.43
N LYS A 46 -3.79 53.16 -19.99
CA LYS A 46 -4.14 53.90 -21.19
C LYS A 46 -3.93 52.97 -22.39
N GLU A 47 -4.97 52.22 -22.75
CA GLU A 47 -5.01 51.55 -24.04
C GLU A 47 -4.82 52.59 -25.14
N ARG A 48 -3.64 52.58 -25.77
CA ARG A 48 -3.45 53.29 -27.03
C ARG A 48 -4.33 52.58 -28.04
N GLU A 49 -5.55 53.08 -28.23
CA GLU A 49 -6.39 52.73 -29.37
C GLU A 49 -5.59 53.03 -30.63
N ARG A 50 -4.92 52.01 -31.17
CA ARG A 50 -4.32 52.11 -32.49
C ARG A 50 -5.49 52.35 -33.44
N PRO A 51 -5.52 53.46 -34.18
CA PRO A 51 -6.61 53.69 -35.11
C PRO A 51 -6.63 52.52 -36.09
N LYS A 52 -7.70 51.72 -36.03
CA LYS A 52 -7.97 50.68 -37.03
C LYS A 52 -8.16 51.41 -38.33
N LYS A 53 -7.11 51.51 -39.15
CA LYS A 53 -7.23 51.91 -40.56
C LYS A 53 -8.11 50.86 -41.21
N THR A 54 -9.40 51.16 -41.33
CA THR A 54 -10.34 50.43 -42.17
C THR A 54 -9.88 50.65 -43.61
N VAL A 55 -9.06 49.72 -44.10
CA VAL A 55 -8.72 49.67 -45.52
C VAL A 55 -10.02 49.36 -46.25
N ALA A 56 -10.51 50.29 -47.06
CA ALA A 56 -11.72 50.09 -47.84
C ALA A 56 -11.55 48.83 -48.71
N PRO A 57 -12.58 47.96 -48.80
CA PRO A 57 -12.49 46.77 -49.62
C PRO A 57 -12.21 47.18 -51.08
N ILE A 58 -11.09 46.72 -51.62
CA ILE A 58 -10.68 46.98 -53.00
C ILE A 58 -11.75 46.35 -53.90
N SER A 59 -12.51 47.19 -54.60
CA SER A 59 -13.56 46.75 -55.52
C SER A 59 -12.91 46.05 -56.73
N THR A 60 -12.93 44.73 -56.73
CA THR A 60 -12.36 43.87 -57.80
C THR A 60 -13.22 43.80 -59.08
N LYS A 61 -14.26 44.64 -59.17
CA LYS A 61 -15.26 44.60 -60.25
C LYS A 61 -14.88 45.38 -61.51
N GLU A 62 -13.87 46.25 -61.45
CA GLU A 62 -13.41 46.98 -62.64
C GLU A 62 -12.40 46.13 -63.44
N PRO A 63 -12.65 45.86 -64.73
CA PRO A 63 -11.72 45.10 -65.57
C PRO A 63 -10.46 45.93 -65.84
N CYS A 64 -9.33 45.46 -65.32
CA CYS A 64 -8.04 46.08 -65.54
C CYS A 64 -7.51 45.77 -66.95
N VAL A 65 -7.42 46.78 -67.81
CA VAL A 65 -6.99 46.64 -69.22
C VAL A 65 -5.46 46.54 -69.36
N ARG A 66 -4.69 47.03 -68.36
CA ARG A 66 -3.21 46.99 -68.41
C ARG A 66 -2.66 45.61 -68.00
N PRO A 67 -1.70 45.04 -68.75
CA PRO A 67 -1.13 43.72 -68.44
C PRO A 67 -0.46 43.67 -67.06
N GLU A 68 0.15 44.77 -66.61
CA GLU A 68 0.75 44.88 -65.26
C GLU A 68 -0.30 44.77 -64.15
N CYS A 69 -1.52 45.29 -64.37
CA CYS A 69 -2.59 45.17 -63.38
C CYS A 69 -3.12 43.74 -63.27
N MET A 70 -3.15 42.98 -64.38
CA MET A 70 -3.52 41.56 -64.36
C MET A 70 -2.50 40.71 -63.59
N ALA A 71 -1.20 40.95 -63.80
CA ALA A 71 -0.15 40.28 -63.04
C ALA A 71 -0.25 40.58 -61.54
N ASN A 72 -0.49 41.84 -61.17
CA ASN A 72 -0.69 42.22 -59.76
C ASN A 72 -1.97 41.62 -59.17
N ARG A 73 -3.07 41.55 -59.93
CA ARG A 73 -4.31 40.90 -59.50
C ARG A 73 -4.10 39.42 -59.21
N ASN A 74 -3.43 38.70 -60.11
CA ASN A 74 -3.11 37.28 -59.92
C ASN A 74 -2.24 37.08 -58.68
N ARG A 75 -1.21 37.93 -58.50
CA ARG A 75 -0.34 37.88 -57.31
C ARG A 75 -1.11 38.16 -56.01
N ILE A 76 -2.03 39.13 -56.02
CA ILE A 76 -2.89 39.41 -54.86
C ILE A 76 -3.80 38.21 -54.57
N GLN A 77 -4.36 37.58 -55.60
CA GLN A 77 -5.19 36.39 -55.44
C GLN A 77 -4.38 35.20 -54.88
N GLU A 78 -3.19 34.93 -55.40
CA GLU A 78 -2.28 33.91 -54.85
C GLU A 78 -1.91 34.21 -53.38
N MET A 79 -1.69 35.48 -53.03
CA MET A 79 -1.47 35.87 -51.64
C MET A 79 -2.71 35.73 -50.76
N GLN A 80 -3.92 35.87 -51.31
CA GLN A 80 -5.17 35.64 -50.59
C GLN A 80 -5.39 34.15 -50.36
N ASP A 81 -5.25 33.33 -51.41
CA ASP A 81 -5.41 31.87 -51.34
C ASP A 81 -4.41 31.25 -50.36
N THR A 82 -3.15 31.73 -50.36
CA THR A 82 -2.13 31.29 -49.40
C THR A 82 -2.43 31.76 -47.97
N ASN A 83 -2.99 32.96 -47.78
CA ASN A 83 -3.42 33.43 -46.45
C ASN A 83 -4.56 32.57 -45.90
N ASP A 84 -5.54 32.25 -46.73
CA ASP A 84 -6.68 31.42 -46.36
C ASP A 84 -6.23 30.00 -46.01
N ALA A 85 -5.32 29.39 -46.78
CA ALA A 85 -4.73 28.10 -46.44
C ALA A 85 -3.93 28.11 -45.12
N VAL A 86 -3.20 29.19 -44.85
CA VAL A 86 -2.48 29.35 -43.56
C VAL A 86 -3.46 29.52 -42.40
N ARG A 87 -4.58 30.22 -42.61
CA ARG A 87 -5.63 30.36 -41.58
C ARG A 87 -6.27 29.02 -41.26
N GLU A 88 -6.58 28.20 -42.26
CA GLU A 88 -7.10 26.85 -42.06
C GLU A 88 -6.11 25.99 -41.25
N GLN A 89 -4.82 26.03 -41.59
CA GLN A 89 -3.78 25.32 -40.82
C GLN A 89 -3.67 25.82 -39.37
N LEU A 90 -3.82 27.13 -39.12
CA LEU A 90 -3.83 27.67 -37.76
C LEU A 90 -5.04 27.17 -36.98
N GLU A 91 -6.22 27.14 -37.57
CA GLU A 91 -7.43 26.61 -36.94
C GLU A 91 -7.27 25.11 -36.58
N ASP A 92 -6.70 24.31 -37.48
CA ASP A 92 -6.39 22.89 -37.22
C ASP A 92 -5.42 22.71 -36.05
N VAL A 93 -4.36 23.53 -36.00
CA VAL A 93 -3.38 23.50 -34.90
C VAL A 93 -4.05 23.92 -33.58
N GLU A 94 -4.89 24.95 -33.59
CA GLU A 94 -5.64 25.37 -32.39
C GLU A 94 -6.56 24.26 -31.87
N ILE A 95 -7.27 23.57 -32.76
CA ILE A 95 -8.10 22.41 -32.39
C ILE A 95 -7.22 21.31 -31.80
N GLY A 96 -6.07 21.03 -32.42
CA GLY A 96 -5.09 20.07 -31.92
C GLY A 96 -4.58 20.41 -30.50
N ILE A 97 -4.26 21.68 -30.25
CA ILE A 97 -3.84 22.18 -28.94
C ILE A 97 -4.96 21.97 -27.91
N ARG A 98 -6.20 22.34 -28.22
CA ARG A 98 -7.35 22.15 -27.31
C ARG A 98 -7.58 20.68 -26.96
N GLN A 99 -7.44 19.78 -27.93
CA GLN A 99 -7.55 18.33 -27.69
C GLN A 99 -6.41 17.81 -26.80
N LEU A 100 -5.18 18.29 -26.99
CA LEU A 100 -4.04 17.92 -26.15
C LEU A 100 -4.20 18.44 -24.72
N MET A 101 -4.68 19.68 -24.55
CA MET A 101 -4.98 20.24 -23.23
C MET A 101 -6.04 19.41 -22.50
N ALA A 102 -7.13 19.01 -23.18
CA ALA A 102 -8.15 18.16 -22.59
C ALA A 102 -7.62 16.77 -22.18
N LYS A 103 -6.72 16.19 -22.99
CA LYS A 103 -6.04 14.93 -22.64
C LYS A 103 -5.13 15.08 -21.43
N LEU A 104 -4.38 16.19 -21.37
CA LEU A 104 -3.48 16.48 -20.25
C LEU A 104 -4.26 16.66 -18.94
N GLU A 105 -5.38 17.39 -18.98
CA GLU A 105 -6.28 17.53 -17.82
C GLU A 105 -6.86 16.17 -17.37
N GLY A 106 -7.18 15.29 -18.33
CA GLY A 106 -7.61 13.92 -18.04
C GLY A 106 -6.53 13.08 -17.34
N ILE A 107 -5.28 13.19 -17.80
CA ILE A 107 -4.12 12.53 -17.18
C ILE A 107 -3.88 13.08 -15.77
N ASP A 108 -3.95 14.40 -15.57
CA ASP A 108 -3.75 15.01 -14.25
C ASP A 108 -4.81 14.56 -13.23
N LYS A 109 -6.07 14.45 -13.66
CA LYS A 109 -7.14 13.89 -12.82
C LYS A 109 -6.86 12.42 -12.48
N SER A 110 -6.41 11.63 -13.46
CA SER A 110 -6.05 10.22 -13.23
C SER A 110 -4.86 10.09 -12.27
N ASN A 111 -3.85 10.94 -12.40
CA ASN A 111 -2.68 10.95 -11.52
C ASN A 111 -3.08 11.26 -10.08
N LYS A 112 -3.92 12.29 -9.85
CA LYS A 112 -4.44 12.60 -8.51
C LYS A 112 -5.19 11.43 -7.86
N VAL A 113 -5.96 10.66 -8.64
CA VAL A 113 -6.64 9.46 -8.13
C VAL A 113 -5.62 8.38 -7.77
N ASN A 114 -4.60 8.17 -8.60
CA ASN A 114 -3.54 7.21 -8.31
C ASN A 114 -2.73 7.61 -7.07
N ASP A 115 -2.45 8.90 -6.88
CA ASP A 115 -1.73 9.42 -5.71
C ASP A 115 -2.54 9.16 -4.42
N GLN A 116 -3.85 9.43 -4.43
CA GLN A 116 -4.74 9.10 -3.31
C GLN A 116 -4.78 7.59 -3.00
N GLN A 117 -4.78 6.75 -4.03
CA GLN A 117 -4.73 5.29 -3.85
C GLN A 117 -3.39 4.84 -3.26
N ASN A 118 -2.28 5.45 -3.67
CA ASN A 118 -0.97 5.17 -3.11
C ASN A 118 -0.91 5.56 -1.62
N GLU A 119 -1.43 6.74 -1.25
CA GLU A 119 -1.52 7.17 0.15
C GLU A 119 -2.37 6.21 1.00
N GLU A 120 -3.49 5.72 0.47
CA GLU A 120 -4.33 4.72 1.15
C GLU A 120 -3.57 3.39 1.34
N LEU A 121 -2.83 2.93 0.32
CA LEU A 121 -2.01 1.72 0.41
C LEU A 121 -0.87 1.86 1.41
N GLU A 122 -0.21 3.02 1.47
CA GLU A 122 0.82 3.32 2.48
C GLU A 122 0.24 3.32 3.90
N GLY A 123 -0.95 3.90 4.08
CA GLY A 123 -1.69 3.82 5.34
C GLY A 123 -1.96 2.38 5.76
N ASN A 124 -2.44 1.55 4.83
CA ASN A 124 -2.71 0.14 5.09
C ASN A 124 -1.44 -0.65 5.44
N LEU A 125 -0.33 -0.41 4.75
CA LEU A 125 0.96 -1.03 5.06
C LEU A 125 1.42 -0.69 6.48
N SER A 126 1.34 0.58 6.87
CA SER A 126 1.67 1.03 8.23
C SER A 126 0.81 0.32 9.29
N THR A 127 -0.49 0.14 9.03
CA THR A 127 -1.36 -0.60 9.97
C THR A 127 -1.00 -2.09 10.06
N LEU A 128 -0.60 -2.71 8.95
CA LEU A 128 -0.17 -4.11 8.93
C LEU A 128 1.15 -4.29 9.68
N ASP A 129 2.10 -3.37 9.50
CA ASP A 129 3.38 -3.41 10.22
C ASP A 129 3.17 -3.28 11.74
N GLN A 130 2.23 -2.42 12.18
CA GLN A 130 1.85 -2.34 13.59
C GLN A 130 1.24 -3.66 14.09
N GLN A 131 0.36 -4.30 13.30
CA GLN A 131 -0.22 -5.59 13.66
C GLN A 131 0.83 -6.71 13.74
N ILE A 132 1.79 -6.72 12.81
CA ILE A 132 2.91 -7.67 12.85
C ILE A 132 3.73 -7.46 14.12
N GLY A 133 4.06 -6.22 14.47
CA GLY A 133 4.78 -5.91 15.71
C GLY A 133 4.07 -6.39 16.97
N LEU A 134 2.73 -6.25 17.04
CA LEU A 134 1.95 -6.78 18.16
C LEU A 134 1.98 -8.32 18.21
N LEU A 135 1.81 -8.99 17.07
CA LEU A 135 1.85 -10.44 16.98
C LEU A 135 3.24 -11.01 17.34
N GLU A 136 4.31 -10.30 17.01
CA GLU A 136 5.67 -10.66 17.40
C GLU A 136 5.84 -10.60 18.93
N ILE A 137 5.33 -9.55 19.57
CA ILE A 137 5.33 -9.42 21.04
C ILE A 137 4.54 -10.58 21.67
N GLU A 138 3.33 -10.88 21.19
CA GLU A 138 2.52 -11.99 21.68
C GLU A 138 3.22 -13.35 21.51
N ALA A 139 3.90 -13.55 20.37
CA ALA A 139 4.68 -14.76 20.13
C ALA A 139 5.88 -14.89 21.08
N GLU A 140 6.55 -13.79 21.39
CA GLU A 140 7.62 -13.76 22.39
C GLU A 140 7.10 -14.11 23.80
N GLU A 141 5.99 -13.51 24.22
CA GLU A 141 5.36 -13.81 25.50
C GLU A 141 4.90 -15.27 25.60
N GLY A 142 4.31 -15.81 24.53
CA GLY A 142 3.98 -17.23 24.41
C GLY A 142 5.22 -18.13 24.55
N ASN A 143 6.35 -17.73 23.98
CA ASN A 143 7.60 -18.46 24.12
C ASN A 143 8.19 -18.37 25.54
N ARG A 144 8.07 -17.22 26.22
CA ARG A 144 8.50 -17.06 27.62
C ARG A 144 7.68 -17.95 28.55
N THR A 145 6.35 -17.88 28.46
CA THR A 145 5.44 -18.72 29.27
C THR A 145 5.68 -20.21 29.03
N LYS A 146 5.90 -20.62 27.77
CA LYS A 146 6.29 -22.00 27.43
C LYS A 146 7.57 -22.43 28.14
N ARG A 147 8.62 -21.61 28.13
CA ARG A 147 9.88 -21.92 28.85
C ARG A 147 9.66 -22.05 30.35
N ASP A 148 8.84 -21.19 30.94
CA ASP A 148 8.55 -21.23 32.37
C ASP A 148 7.73 -22.46 32.78
N LEU A 149 6.78 -22.89 31.93
CA LEU A 149 6.06 -24.15 32.12
C LEU A 149 7.00 -25.36 32.05
N TYR A 150 7.95 -25.39 31.12
CA TYR A 150 8.95 -26.47 31.07
C TYR A 150 9.81 -26.53 32.33
N LYS A 151 10.22 -25.38 32.87
CA LYS A 151 10.96 -25.32 34.15
C LYS A 151 10.13 -25.89 35.29
N LYS A 152 8.83 -25.56 35.37
CA LYS A 152 7.92 -26.12 36.39
C LYS A 152 7.78 -27.64 36.26
N ILE A 153 7.61 -28.14 35.04
CA ILE A 153 7.55 -29.58 34.78
C ILE A 153 8.84 -30.28 35.22
N GLU A 154 10.00 -29.68 34.96
CA GLU A 154 11.30 -30.24 35.38
C GLU A 154 11.45 -30.25 36.91
N GLN A 155 11.03 -29.16 37.58
CA GLN A 155 10.99 -29.09 39.04
C GLN A 155 10.08 -30.19 39.64
N GLU A 156 8.86 -30.35 39.13
CA GLU A 156 7.94 -31.39 39.60
C GLU A 156 8.47 -32.80 39.35
N LYS A 157 9.08 -33.06 38.19
CA LYS A 157 9.75 -34.35 37.91
C LYS A 157 10.87 -34.64 38.91
N SER A 158 11.67 -33.63 39.25
CA SER A 158 12.74 -33.79 40.25
C SER A 158 12.18 -34.08 41.65
N ALA A 159 11.05 -33.47 42.03
CA ALA A 159 10.37 -33.71 43.29
C ALA A 159 9.79 -35.14 43.35
N ILE A 160 9.15 -35.61 42.28
CA ILE A 160 8.66 -36.99 42.17
C ILE A 160 9.81 -37.98 42.36
N ALA A 161 10.93 -37.80 41.63
CA ALA A 161 12.10 -38.67 41.74
C ALA A 161 12.67 -38.71 43.18
N HIS A 162 12.63 -37.58 43.90
CA HIS A 162 13.02 -37.52 45.30
C HIS A 162 12.06 -38.33 46.20
N PHE A 163 10.74 -38.20 46.03
CA PHE A 163 9.74 -38.97 46.80
C PHE A 163 9.78 -40.47 46.48
N GLU A 164 10.04 -40.86 45.24
CA GLU A 164 10.26 -42.25 44.85
C GLU A 164 11.47 -42.85 45.57
N LYS A 165 12.59 -42.11 45.64
CA LYS A 165 13.79 -42.54 46.40
C LYS A 165 13.49 -42.72 47.88
N LEU A 166 12.78 -41.78 48.51
CA LEU A 166 12.37 -41.87 49.91
C LEU A 166 11.47 -43.10 50.15
N THR A 167 10.51 -43.33 49.26
CA THR A 167 9.57 -44.46 49.36
C THR A 167 10.29 -45.79 49.20
N ASN A 168 11.20 -45.89 48.22
CA ASN A 168 12.03 -47.08 48.01
C ASN A 168 12.94 -47.36 49.22
N SER A 169 13.56 -46.33 49.81
CA SER A 169 14.36 -46.45 51.03
C SER A 169 13.52 -46.96 52.21
N ARG A 170 12.33 -46.38 52.44
CA ARG A 170 11.40 -46.81 53.50
C ARG A 170 10.92 -48.24 53.29
N ASN A 171 10.64 -48.65 52.05
CA ASN A 171 10.27 -50.02 51.71
C ASN A 171 11.41 -51.00 51.97
N GLN A 172 12.66 -50.64 51.63
CA GLN A 172 13.83 -51.45 51.94
C GLN A 172 14.04 -51.61 53.46
N GLN A 173 13.90 -50.53 54.23
CA GLN A 173 13.96 -50.59 55.70
C GLN A 173 12.88 -51.52 56.28
N ARG A 174 11.65 -51.44 55.78
CA ARG A 174 10.55 -52.31 56.20
C ARG A 174 10.83 -53.78 55.88
N LEU A 175 11.36 -54.08 54.69
CA LEU A 175 11.76 -55.43 54.31
C LEU A 175 12.90 -55.96 55.18
N GLN A 176 13.88 -55.13 55.53
CA GLN A 176 14.96 -55.50 56.45
C GLN A 176 14.41 -55.79 57.85
N ALA A 177 13.52 -54.95 58.38
CA ALA A 177 12.87 -55.17 59.67
C ALA A 177 12.04 -56.46 59.71
N LEU A 178 11.34 -56.79 58.62
CA LEU A 178 10.63 -58.07 58.48
C LEU A 178 11.59 -59.27 58.43
N LYS A 179 12.76 -59.12 57.80
CA LYS A 179 13.78 -60.18 57.76
C LYS A 179 14.47 -60.39 59.11
N SER A 180 14.70 -59.32 59.87
CA SER A 180 15.33 -59.40 61.20
C SER A 180 14.37 -59.89 62.28
N ASN A 181 13.07 -59.59 62.16
CA ASN A 181 12.03 -60.13 63.03
C ASN A 181 11.60 -61.52 62.56
N GLN A 182 12.47 -62.52 62.70
CA GLN A 182 12.11 -63.95 62.57
C GLN A 182 11.31 -64.48 63.77
N ASN A 183 10.86 -63.62 64.68
CA ASN A 183 9.95 -64.03 65.74
C ASN A 183 8.62 -64.41 65.10
N GLU A 184 8.39 -65.72 65.01
CA GLU A 184 7.17 -66.38 64.59
C GLU A 184 5.99 -65.78 65.37
N LEU A 185 5.28 -64.84 64.76
CA LEU A 185 3.98 -64.38 65.25
C LEU A 185 3.00 -65.53 65.00
N VAL A 186 3.00 -66.50 65.92
CA VAL A 186 1.95 -67.52 66.03
C VAL A 186 0.67 -66.77 66.38
N PHE A 187 -0.09 -66.38 65.36
CA PHE A 187 -1.48 -65.98 65.54
C PHE A 187 -2.23 -67.21 66.03
N ASN A 188 -2.33 -67.33 67.35
CA ASN A 188 -3.11 -68.37 67.98
C ASN A 188 -4.56 -68.20 67.49
N PRO A 189 -5.15 -69.16 66.75
CA PRO A 189 -6.52 -69.07 66.26
C PRO A 189 -7.46 -69.29 67.44
N ARG A 190 -7.55 -68.33 68.37
CA ARG A 190 -8.60 -68.32 69.38
C ARG A 190 -9.89 -67.95 68.69
N SER A 191 -10.70 -68.99 68.52
CA SER A 191 -12.11 -68.97 68.21
C SER A 191 -12.88 -67.94 69.04
N HIS A 192 -13.02 -66.72 68.54
CA HIS A 192 -14.06 -65.80 68.99
C HIS A 192 -15.17 -65.77 67.95
N LYS A 193 -16.11 -66.71 68.13
CA LYS A 193 -17.49 -66.51 67.69
C LYS A 193 -18.06 -65.36 68.51
N SER A 194 -18.06 -64.13 67.99
CA SER A 194 -19.07 -63.14 68.39
C SER A 194 -19.10 -61.95 67.44
N SER A 195 -20.27 -61.82 66.81
CA SER A 195 -20.97 -60.56 66.50
C SER A 195 -20.22 -59.45 65.75
N SER A 196 -20.61 -59.31 64.48
CA SER A 196 -20.98 -58.04 63.84
C SER A 196 -20.11 -56.82 64.15
N SER A 197 -19.26 -56.44 63.20
CA SER A 197 -18.86 -55.04 63.05
C SER A 197 -18.70 -54.75 61.57
N ALA A 198 -19.65 -53.98 61.06
CA ALA A 198 -19.85 -53.63 59.66
C ALA A 198 -18.87 -52.57 59.12
N TYR A 199 -17.71 -52.39 59.75
CA TYR A 199 -16.83 -51.25 59.46
C TYR A 199 -15.61 -51.55 58.56
N ASP A 200 -15.32 -52.81 58.23
CA ASP A 200 -14.09 -53.16 57.49
C ASP A 200 -14.24 -53.21 55.95
N LYS A 201 -15.42 -52.90 55.39
CA LYS A 201 -15.63 -52.86 53.93
C LYS A 201 -15.51 -51.46 53.30
N VAL A 202 -15.25 -50.42 54.10
CA VAL A 202 -15.24 -49.04 53.59
C VAL A 202 -13.84 -48.55 53.20
N SER A 203 -12.75 -49.01 53.82
CA SER A 203 -11.41 -48.45 53.55
C SER A 203 -10.68 -49.06 52.34
N VAL A 204 -11.04 -50.28 51.91
CA VAL A 204 -10.44 -50.88 50.70
C VAL A 204 -11.13 -50.38 49.42
N ARG A 205 -12.36 -49.87 49.50
CA ARG A 205 -13.11 -49.33 48.35
C ARG A 205 -12.65 -47.94 47.88
N SER A 206 -11.92 -47.19 48.69
CA SER A 206 -11.46 -45.84 48.31
C SER A 206 -10.19 -45.82 47.46
N LEU A 207 -9.40 -46.90 47.45
CA LEU A 207 -8.22 -47.02 46.58
C LEU A 207 -8.60 -47.48 45.16
N ASP A 208 -9.55 -48.41 45.04
CA ASP A 208 -10.02 -48.92 43.74
C ASP A 208 -10.88 -47.89 42.97
N MET A 209 -11.46 -46.90 43.65
CA MET A 209 -12.23 -45.84 42.98
C MET A 209 -11.36 -44.84 42.20
N TRP A 210 -10.06 -44.76 42.47
CA TRP A 210 -9.15 -43.88 41.73
C TRP A 210 -8.75 -44.46 40.36
N ASP A 211 -8.58 -45.78 40.26
CA ASP A 211 -8.25 -46.43 38.98
C ASP A 211 -9.46 -46.53 38.04
N SER A 212 -10.67 -46.71 38.56
CA SER A 212 -11.86 -46.88 37.73
C SER A 212 -12.38 -45.60 37.08
N ASN A 213 -12.03 -44.41 37.58
CA ASN A 213 -12.49 -43.13 37.03
C ASN A 213 -11.55 -42.52 35.97
N TRP A 214 -10.31 -43.02 35.86
CA TRP A 214 -9.35 -42.57 34.85
C TRP A 214 -9.08 -43.61 33.74
N GLY A 215 -9.63 -44.82 33.86
CA GLY A 215 -9.64 -45.84 32.80
C GLY A 215 -10.51 -45.53 31.57
N GLY A 216 -10.84 -44.27 31.34
CA GLY A 216 -11.47 -43.82 30.11
C GLY A 216 -10.44 -43.77 28.99
N SER A 217 -10.56 -44.70 28.04
CA SER A 217 -9.84 -44.77 26.75
C SER A 217 -9.10 -43.47 26.35
N PRO A 218 -7.80 -43.54 25.98
CA PRO A 218 -6.98 -42.37 25.62
C PRO A 218 -7.57 -41.51 24.49
N THR A 219 -8.54 -42.03 23.74
CA THR A 219 -9.30 -41.28 22.72
C THR A 219 -10.17 -40.16 23.29
N LYS A 220 -10.72 -40.31 24.51
CA LYS A 220 -11.58 -39.28 25.13
C LYS A 220 -10.78 -38.10 25.68
N GLN A 221 -9.54 -38.32 26.11
CA GLN A 221 -8.65 -37.23 26.53
C GLN A 221 -8.21 -36.37 25.33
N THR A 222 -7.96 -36.98 24.17
CA THR A 222 -7.65 -36.23 22.95
C THR A 222 -8.83 -35.41 22.43
N GLU A 223 -10.07 -35.91 22.56
CA GLU A 223 -11.27 -35.13 22.19
C GLU A 223 -11.52 -33.95 23.14
N PHE A 224 -11.30 -34.12 24.45
CA PHE A 224 -11.45 -33.04 25.42
C PHE A 224 -10.41 -31.93 25.19
N LEU A 225 -9.15 -32.28 24.94
CA LEU A 225 -8.10 -31.29 24.63
C LEU A 225 -8.30 -30.64 23.25
N ALA A 226 -8.81 -31.38 22.26
CA ALA A 226 -9.16 -30.80 20.96
C ALA A 226 -10.34 -29.80 21.04
N SER A 227 -11.26 -30.01 21.99
CA SER A 227 -12.41 -29.12 22.20
C SER A 227 -12.10 -27.82 22.94
N THR A 228 -10.99 -27.76 23.69
CA THR A 228 -10.59 -26.58 24.48
C THR A 228 -9.66 -25.63 23.73
N ILE A 229 -8.99 -26.08 22.66
CA ILE A 229 -8.06 -25.26 21.86
C ILE A 229 -8.78 -24.57 20.69
N ARG A 230 -9.99 -25.00 20.30
CA ARG A 230 -10.76 -24.30 19.27
C ARG A 230 -11.59 -23.19 19.91
N PRO A 231 -11.36 -21.90 19.56
CA PRO A 231 -12.30 -20.85 19.96
C PRO A 231 -13.69 -21.25 19.44
N LYS A 232 -14.71 -21.08 20.28
CA LYS A 232 -16.12 -21.36 19.94
C LYS A 232 -16.57 -20.42 18.82
N THR A 233 -16.18 -20.71 17.58
CA THR A 233 -16.76 -20.10 16.40
C THR A 233 -18.14 -20.73 16.23
N THR A 234 -19.18 -19.93 16.43
CA THR A 234 -20.58 -20.31 16.31
C THR A 234 -20.80 -21.06 14.98
N PRO A 235 -21.22 -22.34 15.00
CA PRO A 235 -21.49 -23.07 13.77
C PRO A 235 -22.72 -22.45 13.12
N GLY A 236 -22.53 -21.69 12.04
CA GLY A 236 -23.63 -21.15 11.24
C GLY A 236 -23.48 -19.74 10.69
N ARG A 237 -22.49 -18.95 11.12
CA ARG A 237 -22.24 -17.64 10.51
C ARG A 237 -21.19 -17.76 9.40
N VAL A 238 -21.66 -18.14 8.21
CA VAL A 238 -20.89 -17.96 6.97
C VAL A 238 -20.68 -16.45 6.81
N PHE A 239 -19.50 -15.97 7.16
CA PHE A 239 -19.08 -14.63 6.79
C PHE A 239 -18.96 -14.62 5.27
N LYS A 240 -20.02 -14.19 4.58
CA LYS A 240 -19.91 -13.71 3.21
C LYS A 240 -19.00 -12.50 3.28
N MET A 241 -17.73 -12.69 2.93
CA MET A 241 -16.83 -11.56 2.71
C MET A 241 -17.50 -10.66 1.68
N PRO A 242 -17.68 -9.35 1.95
CA PRO A 242 -18.20 -8.45 0.95
C PRO A 242 -17.26 -8.53 -0.25
N THR A 243 -17.80 -8.94 -1.39
CA THR A 243 -17.05 -8.90 -2.65
C THR A 243 -16.57 -7.47 -2.85
N PRO A 244 -15.27 -7.25 -3.08
CA PRO A 244 -14.75 -5.92 -3.26
C PRO A 244 -15.47 -5.21 -4.42
N LYS A 245 -16.03 -4.03 -4.15
CA LYS A 245 -16.83 -3.22 -5.11
C LYS A 245 -16.07 -2.81 -6.38
N TYR A 246 -14.76 -3.02 -6.44
CA TYR A 246 -13.97 -2.70 -7.64
C TYR A 246 -14.15 -3.72 -8.78
N LEU A 247 -14.75 -4.89 -8.55
CA LEU A 247 -15.03 -5.87 -9.62
C LEU A 247 -16.38 -5.68 -10.31
N GLU A 248 -17.30 -4.88 -9.77
CA GLU A 248 -18.67 -4.76 -10.30
C GLU A 248 -18.80 -3.73 -11.44
N LYS A 249 -17.79 -2.88 -11.66
CA LYS A 249 -17.82 -1.85 -12.72
C LYS A 249 -17.29 -2.29 -14.08
N VAL A 250 -16.82 -3.54 -14.24
CA VAL A 250 -16.27 -4.01 -15.54
C VAL A 250 -17.33 -4.70 -16.42
N GLN A 251 -18.56 -4.97 -15.93
CA GLN A 251 -19.58 -5.69 -16.71
C GLN A 251 -20.74 -4.84 -17.28
N ALA A 252 -20.71 -3.50 -17.13
CA ALA A 252 -21.80 -2.63 -17.61
C ALA A 252 -21.52 -1.89 -18.94
N VAL A 253 -20.40 -2.17 -19.63
CA VAL A 253 -20.09 -1.57 -20.94
C VAL A 253 -19.86 -2.67 -21.97
N GLY A 254 -20.93 -3.38 -22.33
CA GLY A 254 -20.84 -4.49 -23.28
C GLY A 254 -22.20 -4.96 -23.80
N GLY A 255 -23.15 -4.05 -23.96
CA GLY A 255 -24.51 -4.33 -24.43
C GLY A 255 -24.89 -3.50 -25.66
N GLY A 256 -24.01 -3.43 -26.66
CA GLY A 256 -24.27 -2.79 -27.95
C GLY A 256 -24.30 -3.83 -29.06
N GLY A 257 -25.41 -4.55 -29.19
CA GLY A 257 -25.64 -5.44 -30.31
C GLY A 257 -25.97 -4.66 -31.58
N GLN A 258 -25.08 -4.69 -32.58
CA GLN A 258 -25.46 -4.53 -33.99
C GLN A 258 -24.57 -5.41 -34.89
N SER A 259 -25.20 -6.48 -35.38
CA SER A 259 -25.17 -7.01 -36.75
C SER A 259 -23.85 -7.14 -37.54
N ARG A 260 -23.57 -8.43 -37.86
CA ARG A 260 -23.04 -9.00 -39.14
C ARG A 260 -21.50 -8.97 -39.39
N PRO A 261 -20.97 -9.85 -40.29
CA PRO A 261 -21.48 -11.12 -40.81
C PRO A 261 -20.48 -12.30 -40.72
N LYS A 262 -21.07 -13.49 -40.89
CA LYS A 262 -20.53 -14.81 -41.29
C LYS A 262 -19.06 -14.88 -41.74
N SER A 263 -18.31 -15.64 -40.95
CA SER A 263 -17.43 -16.76 -41.35
C SER A 263 -16.98 -16.82 -42.82
N SER A 264 -15.70 -16.57 -43.04
CA SER A 264 -14.93 -17.33 -44.03
C SER A 264 -13.73 -17.97 -43.33
N ALA A 265 -13.62 -19.28 -43.52
CA ALA A 265 -12.56 -20.10 -42.97
C ALA A 265 -11.21 -19.71 -43.60
N GLY A 266 -10.30 -19.21 -42.78
CA GLY A 266 -8.92 -18.95 -43.14
C GLY A 266 -8.00 -19.67 -42.17
N THR A 267 -7.58 -20.86 -42.55
CA THR A 267 -6.56 -21.67 -41.87
C THR A 267 -5.24 -20.90 -41.80
N MET A 268 -5.00 -20.16 -40.72
CA MET A 268 -3.70 -19.52 -40.47
C MET A 268 -2.77 -20.47 -39.70
N ARG A 269 -1.67 -20.80 -40.38
CA ARG A 269 -0.52 -21.54 -39.88
C ARG A 269 0.00 -20.96 -38.57
N VAL A 270 0.15 -21.83 -37.58
CA VAL A 270 0.93 -21.62 -36.37
C VAL A 270 2.39 -21.37 -36.78
N ARG A 271 2.85 -20.12 -36.70
CA ARG A 271 4.29 -19.80 -36.64
C ARG A 271 4.70 -19.69 -35.18
N LYS A 272 5.39 -20.74 -34.71
CA LYS A 272 6.21 -20.72 -33.49
C LYS A 272 7.19 -19.53 -33.58
N ALA A 273 7.03 -18.55 -32.70
CA ALA A 273 8.08 -17.57 -32.42
C ALA A 273 9.09 -18.21 -31.44
N PRO A 274 10.41 -18.10 -31.68
CA PRO A 274 11.41 -18.65 -30.80
C PRO A 274 11.57 -17.81 -29.53
N MET A 275 11.63 -18.51 -28.40
CA MET A 275 12.06 -17.99 -27.12
C MET A 275 13.45 -17.37 -27.24
N SER A 276 13.59 -16.11 -26.85
CA SER A 276 14.88 -15.52 -26.51
C SER A 276 14.84 -15.10 -25.04
N ARG A 277 15.72 -15.73 -24.25
CA ARG A 277 16.03 -15.45 -22.85
C ARG A 277 17.57 -15.46 -22.76
N PRO A 278 18.16 -15.01 -21.65
CA PRO A 278 18.49 -13.63 -21.31
C PRO A 278 20.00 -13.36 -21.45
N LYS A 279 20.41 -12.10 -21.63
CA LYS A 279 21.81 -11.70 -21.38
C LYS A 279 21.97 -11.29 -19.93
N SER A 280 22.67 -12.15 -19.18
CA SER A 280 23.35 -11.81 -17.94
C SER A 280 24.43 -10.75 -18.22
N GLN A 281 24.38 -9.63 -17.53
CA GLN A 281 25.57 -8.81 -17.32
C GLN A 281 25.88 -8.82 -15.82
N GLN A 282 26.87 -9.64 -15.50
CA GLN A 282 27.66 -9.57 -14.28
C GLN A 282 28.43 -8.25 -14.32
N GLY A 283 28.03 -7.28 -13.50
CA GLY A 283 28.84 -6.11 -13.17
C GLY A 283 29.55 -6.34 -11.85
N THR A 284 30.77 -6.88 -11.92
CA THR A 284 31.67 -7.01 -10.77
C THR A 284 32.23 -5.64 -10.36
N ARG A 285 32.16 -5.35 -9.06
CA ARG A 285 32.87 -4.28 -8.33
C ARG A 285 34.34 -4.14 -8.72
N PRO A 286 34.91 -2.95 -8.46
CA PRO A 286 36.16 -2.88 -7.72
C PRO A 286 36.02 -2.10 -6.40
N LYS A 287 36.65 -2.65 -5.37
CA LYS A 287 36.98 -1.99 -4.11
C LYS A 287 38.11 -1.00 -4.38
N SER A 288 37.96 0.26 -4.02
CA SER A 288 39.09 1.13 -3.70
C SER A 288 39.03 1.45 -2.20
N GLY A 289 39.93 0.83 -1.46
CA GLY A 289 40.28 1.27 -0.12
C GLY A 289 41.17 2.51 -0.23
N GLY A 290 40.90 3.49 0.63
CA GLY A 290 41.76 4.64 0.85
C GLY A 290 41.67 5.05 2.32
N ARG A 291 42.55 4.49 3.13
CA ARG A 291 42.94 5.03 4.44
C ARG A 291 44.44 5.29 4.36
N VAL A 292 44.81 6.56 4.53
CA VAL A 292 46.00 7.01 5.25
C VAL A 292 45.49 8.11 6.17
#